data_AF-H2C5N7-F1
#
_entry.id   AF-H2C5N7-F1
#
_cell.length_a   1.000
_cell.length_b   1.000
_cell.length_c   1.000
_cell.angle_alpha   90.00
_cell.angle_beta   90.00
_cell.angle_gamma   90.00
#
_symmetry.space_group_name_H-M   'P 1'
#
loop_
_entity.id
_entity.type
_entity.pdbx_description
1 polymer ?
#
loop_
_entity_poly.entity_id
_entity_poly.type
_entity_poly.pdbx_seq_one_letter_code
_entity_poly.pdbx_strand_id
1 'polypeptide(L)'
;MASGVIRGEMRLSVGKEATTVGTLYLSRDSDVVVSTHRPHNHAIAKGVGLKGLASEIFGKSTGLCKGKGGHMHLFHRTKNFACNGIVGASFPQVAGAAFTFKYSAAVMGFSLRYRPVI
;
A
#
# COMPACT_ATOMS: atom_id res chain seq x y z
N MET A 1 -19.84 -17.57 9.53
CA MET A 1 -18.94 -16.40 9.61
C MET A 1 -18.65 -16.14 11.08
N ALA A 2 -17.41 -15.81 11.46
CA ALA A 2 -17.10 -15.50 12.86
C ALA A 2 -17.93 -14.29 13.33
N SER A 3 -18.47 -14.35 14.55
CA SER A 3 -19.30 -13.31 15.19
C SER A 3 -18.52 -12.05 15.61
N GLY A 4 -17.37 -11.81 14.99
CA GLY A 4 -16.44 -10.75 15.36
C GLY A 4 -16.84 -9.37 14.82
N VAL A 5 -16.25 -8.35 15.43
CA VAL A 5 -16.38 -6.94 15.03
C VAL A 5 -15.80 -6.63 13.65
N ILE A 6 -14.96 -7.51 13.10
CA ILE A 6 -14.40 -7.40 11.76
C ILE A 6 -15.24 -8.26 10.81
N ARG A 7 -15.74 -7.65 9.74
CA ARG A 7 -16.56 -8.34 8.74
C ARG A 7 -15.67 -9.05 7.72
N GLY A 8 -16.09 -10.25 7.32
CA GLY A 8 -15.40 -11.05 6.30
C GLY A 8 -14.20 -11.84 6.84
N GLU A 9 -13.35 -12.30 5.93
CA GLU A 9 -12.06 -12.90 6.29
C GLU A 9 -11.05 -11.85 6.79
N MET A 10 -9.93 -12.31 7.35
CA MET A 10 -8.80 -11.47 7.74
C MET A 10 -7.50 -12.14 7.30
N ARG A 11 -6.76 -11.50 6.39
CA ARG A 11 -5.46 -11.97 5.88
C ARG A 11 -4.33 -11.27 6.62
N LEU A 12 -3.93 -11.84 7.75
CA LEU A 12 -2.83 -11.30 8.55
C LEU A 12 -1.48 -11.41 7.81
N SER A 13 -0.59 -10.47 8.12
CA SER A 13 0.79 -10.41 7.60
C SER A 13 1.83 -10.78 8.66
N VAL A 14 1.39 -11.46 9.73
CA VAL A 14 2.28 -11.94 10.80
C VAL A 14 3.35 -12.87 10.23
N GLY A 15 4.59 -12.68 10.66
CA GLY A 15 5.77 -13.42 10.17
C GLY A 15 6.38 -12.85 8.87
N LYS A 16 5.90 -11.71 8.37
CA LYS A 16 6.41 -11.02 7.17
C LYS A 16 6.93 -9.61 7.46
N GLU A 17 7.10 -9.27 8.74
CA GLU A 17 7.49 -7.95 9.22
C GLU A 17 8.86 -7.55 8.66
N ALA A 18 9.85 -8.44 8.78
CA ALA A 18 11.22 -8.19 8.33
C ALA A 18 11.29 -7.94 6.81
N THR A 19 10.62 -8.76 6.00
CA THR A 19 10.59 -8.57 4.54
C THR A 19 9.97 -7.24 4.17
N THR A 20 8.83 -6.90 4.77
CA THR A 20 8.14 -5.64 4.48
C THR A 20 8.99 -4.42 4.85
N VAL A 21 9.57 -4.40 6.05
CA VAL A 21 10.41 -3.28 6.49
C VAL A 21 11.67 -3.21 5.65
N GLY A 22 12.34 -4.34 5.39
CA GLY A 22 13.55 -4.39 4.56
C GLY A 22 13.33 -3.88 3.14
N THR A 23 12.22 -4.28 2.50
CA THR A 23 11.89 -3.81 1.13
C THR A 23 11.60 -2.30 1.10
N LEU A 24 10.93 -1.75 2.12
CA LEU A 24 10.52 -0.35 2.13
C LEU A 24 11.51 0.59 2.82
N TYR A 25 12.57 0.06 3.44
CA TYR A 25 13.55 0.83 4.21
C TYR A 25 14.20 1.97 3.41
N LEU A 26 14.52 1.71 2.14
CA LEU A 26 15.12 2.70 1.24
C LEU A 26 14.10 3.43 0.35
N SER A 27 12.81 3.16 0.52
CA SER A 27 11.76 3.81 -0.26
C SER A 27 11.59 5.26 0.17
N ARG A 28 11.36 6.14 -0.81
CA ARG A 28 11.06 7.57 -0.58
C ARG A 28 9.59 7.73 -0.30
N ASP A 29 9.20 8.80 0.39
CA ASP A 29 7.77 9.09 0.62
C ASP A 29 7.02 9.28 -0.72
N SER A 30 7.72 9.79 -1.75
CA SER A 30 7.20 9.94 -3.12
C SER A 30 6.95 8.62 -3.87
N ASP A 31 7.60 7.52 -3.47
CA ASP A 31 7.51 6.26 -4.22
C ASP A 31 6.12 5.63 -4.07
N VAL A 32 5.65 4.97 -5.12
CA VAL A 32 4.36 4.27 -5.12
C VAL A 32 4.55 2.84 -4.64
N VAL A 33 3.69 2.40 -3.72
CA VAL A 33 3.66 1.04 -3.20
C VAL A 33 2.30 0.43 -3.48
N VAL A 34 2.28 -0.65 -4.27
CA VAL A 34 1.07 -1.45 -4.50
C VAL A 34 1.27 -2.84 -3.88
N SER A 35 0.50 -3.13 -2.82
CA SER A 35 0.58 -4.39 -2.10
C SER A 35 -0.43 -5.43 -2.63
N THR A 36 -0.27 -6.68 -2.18
CA THR A 36 -1.21 -7.79 -2.39
C THR A 36 -2.32 -7.80 -1.32
N HIS A 37 -3.08 -8.90 -1.27
CA HIS A 37 -4.14 -9.20 -0.30
C HIS A 37 -3.66 -9.34 1.17
N ARG A 38 -2.35 -9.19 1.44
CA ARG A 38 -1.76 -9.08 2.79
C ARG A 38 -1.11 -7.70 2.98
N PRO A 39 -1.89 -6.62 3.07
CA PRO A 39 -1.37 -5.27 2.88
C PRO A 39 -0.94 -4.56 4.16
N HIS A 40 -1.26 -5.08 5.34
CA HIS A 40 -1.18 -4.29 6.59
C HIS A 40 0.23 -3.84 6.91
N ASN A 41 1.20 -4.76 6.88
CA ASN A 41 2.60 -4.40 7.14
C ASN A 41 3.10 -3.40 6.10
N HIS A 42 2.73 -3.56 4.81
CA HIS A 42 3.19 -2.66 3.75
C HIS A 42 2.60 -1.26 3.92
N ALA A 43 1.33 -1.16 4.32
CA ALA A 43 0.68 0.11 4.63
C ALA A 43 1.40 0.81 5.79
N ILE A 44 1.65 0.08 6.88
CA ILE A 44 2.32 0.60 8.08
C ILE A 44 3.75 1.06 7.76
N ALA A 45 4.54 0.22 7.08
CA ALA A 45 5.90 0.54 6.70
C ALA A 45 5.98 1.70 5.69
N LYS A 46 4.96 1.88 4.83
CA LYS A 46 4.83 3.06 3.96
C LYS A 46 4.35 4.33 4.69
N GLY A 47 4.07 4.25 6.00
CA GLY A 47 3.68 5.38 6.82
C GLY A 47 2.19 5.70 6.81
N VAL A 48 1.32 4.74 6.45
CA VAL A 48 -0.13 4.88 6.60
C VAL A 48 -0.49 4.88 8.10
N GLY A 49 -1.22 5.91 8.55
CA GLY A 49 -1.55 6.08 9.96
C GLY A 49 -2.43 4.96 10.53
N LEU A 50 -2.02 4.41 11.67
CA LEU A 50 -2.68 3.27 12.33
C LEU A 50 -4.16 3.51 12.63
N LYS A 51 -4.54 4.72 13.04
CA LYS A 51 -5.94 5.06 13.35
C LYS A 51 -6.84 4.98 12.11
N GLY A 52 -6.36 5.49 10.98
CA GLY A 52 -7.09 5.44 9.70
C GLY A 52 -7.17 4.02 9.16
N LEU A 53 -6.05 3.30 9.22
CA LEU A 53 -5.97 1.89 8.84
C LEU A 53 -6.93 1.02 9.65
N ALA A 54 -6.91 1.14 10.98
CA ALA A 54 -7.82 0.42 11.86
C ALA A 54 -9.27 0.82 11.59
N SER A 55 -9.57 2.11 11.45
CA SER A 55 -10.92 2.58 11.12
C SER A 55 -11.45 1.93 9.84
N GLU A 56 -10.61 1.77 8.82
CA GLU A 56 -11.00 1.10 7.57
C GLU A 56 -11.26 -0.39 7.77
N ILE A 57 -10.38 -1.10 8.50
CA ILE A 57 -10.54 -2.53 8.82
C ILE A 57 -11.86 -2.78 9.57
N PHE A 58 -12.24 -1.88 10.48
CA PHE A 58 -13.50 -1.96 11.23
C PHE A 58 -14.71 -1.40 10.47
N GLY A 59 -14.56 -0.98 9.21
CA GLY A 59 -15.66 -0.47 8.40
C GLY A 59 -16.25 0.87 8.89
N LYS A 60 -15.45 1.70 9.57
CA LYS A 60 -15.87 3.01 10.08
C LYS A 60 -15.81 4.07 8.97
N SER A 61 -16.69 5.06 9.04
CA SER A 61 -16.72 6.20 8.10
C SER A 61 -15.44 7.06 8.11
N THR A 62 -14.69 7.01 9.21
CA THR A 62 -13.36 7.65 9.36
C THR A 62 -12.21 6.83 8.79
N GLY A 63 -12.51 5.68 8.17
CA GLY A 63 -11.53 4.84 7.48
C GLY A 63 -10.96 5.51 6.23
N LEU A 64 -9.82 4.98 5.76
CA LEU A 64 -9.09 5.44 4.58
C LEU A 64 -9.98 5.60 3.34
N CYS A 65 -10.93 4.69 3.17
CA CYS A 65 -11.89 4.61 2.07
C CYS A 65 -13.34 4.70 2.58
N LYS A 66 -13.55 5.38 3.73
CA LYS A 66 -14.85 5.51 4.42
C LYS A 66 -15.45 4.17 4.84
N GLY A 67 -14.61 3.17 5.15
CA GLY A 67 -15.03 1.86 5.62
C GLY A 67 -15.60 0.94 4.54
N LYS A 68 -15.45 1.31 3.26
CA LYS A 68 -15.97 0.53 2.12
C LYS A 68 -14.98 -0.50 1.58
N GLY A 69 -13.69 -0.30 1.81
CA GLY A 69 -12.64 -1.18 1.31
C GLY A 69 -12.30 -2.31 2.27
N GLY A 70 -12.44 -2.08 3.58
CA GLY A 70 -12.09 -3.07 4.59
C GLY A 70 -10.59 -3.42 4.53
N HIS A 71 -10.25 -4.64 4.98
CA HIS A 71 -8.83 -4.99 5.20
C HIS A 71 -8.05 -5.33 3.92
N MET A 72 -8.71 -5.65 2.78
CA MET A 72 -8.06 -6.03 1.51
C MET A 72 -8.06 -4.95 0.43
N HIS A 73 -8.82 -3.86 0.60
CA HIS A 73 -8.92 -2.78 -0.37
C HIS A 73 -8.56 -1.43 0.26
N LEU A 74 -7.33 -1.37 0.78
CA LEU A 74 -6.76 -0.17 1.38
C LEU A 74 -6.16 0.75 0.31
N PHE A 75 -6.45 2.04 0.42
CA PHE A 75 -5.89 3.07 -0.44
C PHE A 75 -5.55 4.32 0.37
N HIS A 76 -4.37 4.89 0.16
CA HIS A 76 -3.96 6.13 0.81
C HIS A 76 -3.23 7.04 -0.18
N ARG A 77 -3.96 8.04 -0.70
CA ARG A 77 -3.47 8.94 -1.76
C ARG A 77 -2.17 9.65 -1.38
N THR A 78 -2.12 10.30 -0.22
CA THR A 78 -0.95 11.10 0.20
C THR A 78 0.29 10.25 0.47
N LYS A 79 0.12 8.95 0.73
CA LYS A 79 1.21 8.01 0.98
C LYS A 79 1.49 7.13 -0.24
N ASN A 80 0.87 7.43 -1.38
CA ASN A 80 1.01 6.67 -2.62
C ASN A 80 0.88 5.14 -2.40
N PHE A 81 -0.06 4.75 -1.55
CA PHE A 81 -0.27 3.36 -1.16
C PHE A 81 -1.59 2.82 -1.70
N ALA A 82 -1.55 1.62 -2.26
CA ALA A 82 -2.73 0.86 -2.67
C ALA A 82 -2.52 -0.64 -2.42
N CYS A 83 -3.59 -1.43 -2.42
CA CYS A 83 -3.49 -2.88 -2.46
C CYS A 83 -4.61 -3.55 -3.26
N ASN A 84 -4.40 -4.81 -3.61
CA ASN A 84 -5.35 -5.59 -4.38
C ASN A 84 -5.59 -6.99 -3.77
N GLY A 85 -6.86 -7.38 -3.66
CA GLY A 85 -7.28 -8.71 -3.23
C GLY A 85 -7.09 -9.79 -4.30
N ILE A 86 -7.11 -9.41 -5.59
CA ILE A 86 -6.95 -10.32 -6.72
C ILE A 86 -5.47 -10.66 -6.90
N VAL A 87 -5.17 -11.96 -6.91
CA VAL A 87 -3.80 -12.46 -7.08
C VAL A 87 -3.27 -12.01 -8.44
N GLY A 88 -2.08 -11.42 -8.45
CA GLY A 88 -1.41 -10.93 -9.65
C GLY A 88 -1.83 -9.53 -10.12
N ALA A 89 -2.97 -9.00 -9.68
CA ALA A 89 -3.48 -7.73 -10.18
C ALA A 89 -2.66 -6.50 -9.74
N SER A 90 -1.89 -6.60 -8.66
CA SER A 90 -0.99 -5.53 -8.19
C SER A 90 0.17 -5.24 -9.13
N PHE A 91 0.65 -6.24 -9.90
CA PHE A 91 1.80 -6.09 -10.78
C PHE A 91 1.57 -5.14 -11.96
N PRO A 92 0.50 -5.27 -12.78
CA PRO A 92 0.24 -4.30 -13.83
C PRO A 92 -0.06 -2.90 -13.28
N GLN A 93 -0.67 -2.80 -12.08
CA GLN A 93 -0.93 -1.51 -11.43
C GLN A 93 0.37 -0.76 -11.08
N VAL A 94 1.34 -1.44 -10.46
CA VAL A 94 2.63 -0.80 -10.14
C VAL A 94 3.47 -0.56 -11.39
N ALA A 95 3.39 -1.42 -12.41
CA ALA A 95 4.05 -1.20 -13.69
C ALA A 95 3.54 0.06 -14.39
N GLY A 96 2.22 0.32 -14.36
CA GLY A 96 1.63 1.56 -14.85
C GLY A 96 2.16 2.79 -14.10
N ALA A 97 2.22 2.75 -12.76
CA ALA A 97 2.78 3.83 -11.97
C ALA A 97 4.26 4.10 -12.29
N ALA A 98 5.06 3.03 -12.43
CA ALA A 98 6.46 3.13 -12.84
C ALA A 98 6.62 3.73 -14.24
N PHE A 99 5.74 3.34 -15.18
CA PHE A 99 5.71 3.91 -16.53
C PHE A 99 5.40 5.41 -16.49
N THR A 100 4.44 5.85 -15.67
CA THR A 100 4.15 7.28 -15.47
C THR A 100 5.39 8.02 -14.99
N PHE A 101 6.12 7.50 -13.98
CA PHE A 101 7.34 8.15 -13.52
C PHE A 101 8.41 8.28 -14.61
N LYS A 102 8.62 7.22 -15.40
CA LYS A 102 9.57 7.23 -16.52
C LYS A 102 9.14 8.23 -17.60
N TYR A 103 7.87 8.22 -17.99
CA TYR A 103 7.34 9.08 -19.04
C TYR A 103 7.36 10.56 -18.62
N SER A 104 6.92 10.88 -17.40
CA SER A 104 6.98 12.22 -16.84
C SER A 104 8.41 12.75 -16.72
N ALA A 105 9.37 11.92 -16.34
CA ALA A 105 10.78 12.30 -16.31
C ALA A 105 11.32 12.65 -17.72
N ALA A 106 10.99 11.84 -18.72
CA ALA A 106 11.43 12.03 -20.10
C ALA A 106 10.81 13.28 -20.76
N VAL A 107 9.53 13.56 -20.48
CA VAL A 107 8.78 14.66 -21.13
C VAL A 107 8.91 15.99 -20.39
N MET A 108 9.04 15.98 -19.06
CA MET A 108 9.09 17.20 -18.22
C MET A 108 10.49 17.53 -17.69
N GLY A 109 11.56 16.87 -18.17
CA GLY A 109 12.94 17.21 -17.83
C GLY A 109 13.35 16.90 -16.38
N PHE A 110 12.63 16.02 -15.68
CA PHE A 110 12.98 15.63 -14.31
C PHE A 110 14.07 14.53 -14.32
N SER A 111 15.26 14.84 -13.79
CA SER A 111 16.30 13.83 -13.55
C SER A 111 15.85 12.86 -12.45
N LEU A 112 15.70 11.58 -12.81
CA LEU A 112 15.59 10.49 -11.84
C LEU A 112 16.92 10.39 -11.09
N ARG A 113 17.05 11.07 -9.95
CA ARG A 113 18.24 10.93 -9.09
C ARG A 113 18.30 9.50 -8.57
N TYR A 114 19.14 8.69 -9.20
CA TYR A 114 19.64 7.44 -8.66
C TYR A 114 20.43 7.77 -7.37
N ARG A 115 20.11 7.09 -6.26
CA ARG A 115 21.03 7.03 -5.11
C ARG A 115 21.76 5.70 -5.24
N PRO A 116 23.10 5.68 -5.32
CA PRO A 116 23.82 4.43 -5.22
C PRO A 116 23.47 3.78 -3.88
N VAL A 117 23.15 2.50 -3.94
CA VAL A 117 23.06 1.64 -2.76
C VAL A 117 24.52 1.28 -2.44
N ILE A 118 24.96 1.61 -1.23
CA ILE A 118 26.22 1.14 -0.64
C ILE A 118 26.30 -0.38 -0.68
#